data_AF-A0AAW8H276-F1
#
_entry.id   AF-A0AAW8H276-F1
#
_cell.length_a   1.000
_cell.length_b   1.000
_cell.length_c   1.000
_cell.angle_alpha   90.00
_cell.angle_beta   90.00
_cell.angle_gamma   90.00
#
_symmetry.space_group_name_H-M   'P 1'
#
loop_
_entity.id
_entity.type
_entity.pdbx_description
1 polymer ?
#
loop_
_entity_poly.entity_id
_entity_poly.type
_entity_poly.pdbx_seq_one_letter_code
_entity_poly.pdbx_strand_id
1 'polypeptide(L)'
;MTKYPSQLQDKFNLRLPDGMRDAIAERAKTNGRSMNSEIVQILQEALDTERILSESDLVDFDSTQAAFNAAATAEDKEKFLSDLAKKDPFTADILREGEEHARRLAAILGRRMGYLDDEK
;
A
#
# COMPACT_ATOMS: atom_id res chain seq x y z
N MET A 1 37.54 -29.30 -12.80
CA MET A 1 36.11 -29.28 -13.15
C MET A 1 35.54 -27.94 -12.73
N THR A 2 34.97 -27.18 -13.66
CA THR A 2 34.22 -25.95 -13.36
C THR A 2 32.96 -26.31 -12.58
N LYS A 3 32.73 -25.64 -11.45
CA LYS A 3 31.51 -25.85 -10.64
C LYS A 3 30.31 -25.23 -11.35
N TYR A 4 29.17 -25.93 -11.31
CA TYR A 4 27.92 -25.40 -11.85
C TYR A 4 27.39 -24.26 -10.95
N PRO A 5 26.68 -23.25 -11.49
CA PRO A 5 26.15 -22.14 -10.70
C PRO A 5 25.26 -22.56 -9.52
N SER A 6 24.52 -23.66 -9.65
CA SER A 6 23.71 -24.24 -8.55
C SER A 6 24.54 -24.82 -7.40
N GLN A 7 25.81 -25.14 -7.64
CA GLN A 7 26.74 -25.63 -6.61
C GLN A 7 27.41 -24.49 -5.83
N LEU A 8 27.23 -23.25 -6.27
CA LEU A 8 27.72 -22.04 -5.60
C LEU A 8 26.65 -21.41 -4.69
N GLN A 9 25.40 -21.85 -4.79
CA GLN A 9 24.29 -21.32 -3.99
C GLN A 9 24.25 -21.97 -2.60
N ASP A 10 23.82 -21.18 -1.62
CA ASP A 10 23.59 -21.65 -0.26
C ASP A 10 22.47 -22.69 -0.20
N LYS A 11 22.62 -23.67 0.69
CA LYS A 11 21.69 -24.78 0.86
C LYS A 11 21.12 -24.76 2.26
N PHE A 12 19.79 -24.79 2.34
CA PHE A 12 19.07 -24.83 3.60
C PHE A 12 18.17 -26.07 3.68
N ASN A 13 18.31 -26.84 4.76
CA ASN A 13 17.51 -28.05 4.97
C ASN A 13 16.22 -27.69 5.72
N LEU A 14 15.08 -27.79 5.04
CA LEU A 14 13.76 -27.50 5.61
C LEU A 14 13.14 -28.74 6.26
N ARG A 15 12.59 -28.55 7.47
CA ARG A 15 11.70 -29.51 8.12
C ARG A 15 10.27 -29.03 7.92
N LEU A 16 9.53 -29.72 7.08
CA LEU A 16 8.15 -29.37 6.74
C LEU A 16 7.19 -30.23 7.57
N PRO A 17 6.08 -29.65 8.09
CA PRO A 17 4.99 -30.42 8.67
C PRO A 17 4.31 -31.30 7.61
N ASP A 18 3.56 -32.30 8.08
CA ASP A 18 2.86 -33.25 7.21
C ASP A 18 1.96 -32.54 6.20
N GLY A 19 1.97 -33.03 4.95
CA GLY A 19 1.19 -32.49 3.83
C GLY A 19 1.72 -31.19 3.22
N MET A 20 2.60 -30.44 3.89
CA MET A 20 3.10 -29.17 3.36
C MET A 20 3.99 -29.36 2.12
N ARG A 21 4.78 -30.45 2.07
CA ARG A 21 5.59 -30.78 0.89
C ARG A 21 4.72 -30.97 -0.35
N ASP A 22 3.62 -31.70 -0.22
CA ASP A 22 2.73 -32.00 -1.34
C ASP A 22 1.97 -30.76 -1.80
N ALA A 23 1.54 -29.91 -0.86
CA ALA A 23 0.94 -28.62 -1.16
C ALA A 23 1.88 -27.71 -1.98
N ILE A 24 3.17 -27.65 -1.61
CA ILE A 24 4.17 -26.89 -2.38
C ILE A 24 4.41 -27.53 -3.75
N ALA A 25 4.44 -28.87 -3.83
CA ALA A 25 4.62 -29.60 -5.09
C ALA A 25 3.52 -29.27 -6.12
N GLU A 26 2.26 -29.34 -5.69
CA GLU A 26 1.11 -29.04 -6.54
C GLU A 26 1.11 -27.57 -6.97
N ARG A 27 1.36 -26.63 -6.04
CA ARG A 27 1.47 -25.20 -6.37
C ARG A 27 2.59 -24.95 -7.39
N ALA A 28 3.77 -25.56 -7.21
CA ALA A 28 4.88 -25.44 -8.15
C ALA A 28 4.52 -25.97 -9.55
N LYS A 29 3.80 -27.10 -9.62
CA LYS A 29 3.32 -27.69 -10.87
C LYS A 29 2.31 -26.77 -11.57
N THR A 30 1.34 -26.22 -10.85
CA THR A 30 0.37 -25.25 -11.38
C THR A 30 1.07 -24.01 -11.94
N ASN A 31 2.15 -23.56 -11.29
CA ASN A 31 2.93 -22.40 -11.69
C ASN A 31 4.02 -22.70 -12.74
N GLY A 32 4.17 -23.95 -13.18
CA GLY A 32 5.19 -24.35 -14.15
C GLY A 32 6.64 -24.21 -13.66
N ARG A 33 6.86 -24.32 -12.33
CA ARG A 33 8.15 -24.13 -11.68
C ARG A 33 8.65 -25.41 -11.01
N SER A 34 9.97 -25.48 -10.80
CA SER A 34 10.52 -26.50 -9.89
C SER A 34 10.08 -26.21 -8.46
N MET A 35 9.97 -27.25 -7.63
CA MET A 35 9.65 -27.08 -6.20
C MET A 35 10.64 -26.12 -5.51
N ASN A 36 11.93 -26.20 -5.84
CA ASN A 36 12.94 -25.30 -5.29
C ASN A 36 12.71 -23.84 -5.72
N SER A 37 12.42 -23.63 -7.01
CA SER A 37 12.11 -22.29 -7.55
C SER A 37 10.85 -21.69 -6.90
N GLU A 38 9.83 -22.51 -6.63
CA GLU A 38 8.62 -22.05 -5.96
C GLU A 38 8.89 -21.68 -4.49
N ILE A 39 9.70 -22.47 -3.76
CA ILE A 39 10.09 -22.14 -2.39
C ILE A 39 10.86 -20.81 -2.37
N VAL A 40 11.82 -20.62 -3.27
CA VAL A 40 12.58 -19.36 -3.36
C VAL A 40 11.65 -18.18 -3.67
N GLN A 41 10.70 -18.35 -4.58
CA GLN A 41 9.71 -17.32 -4.91
C GLN A 41 8.85 -16.93 -3.70
N ILE A 42 8.34 -17.91 -2.94
CA ILE A 42 7.54 -17.66 -1.74
C ILE A 42 8.35 -16.88 -0.69
N LEU A 43 9.62 -17.26 -0.48
CA LEU A 43 10.50 -16.57 0.46
C LEU A 43 10.78 -15.14 0.00
N GLN A 44 11.04 -14.94 -1.29
CA GLN A 44 11.28 -13.62 -1.86
C GLN A 44 10.04 -12.73 -1.72
N GLU A 45 8.85 -13.24 -2.03
CA GLU A 45 7.58 -12.51 -1.85
C GLU A 45 7.35 -12.11 -0.40
N ALA A 46 7.65 -13.00 0.55
CA ALA A 46 7.51 -12.69 1.98
C ALA A 46 8.48 -11.57 2.42
N LEU A 47 9.75 -11.67 2.02
CA LEU A 47 10.78 -10.68 2.33
C LEU A 47 10.49 -9.33 1.66
N ASP A 48 10.07 -9.33 0.40
CA ASP A 48 9.71 -8.10 -0.32
C ASP A 48 8.44 -7.47 0.26
N THR A 49 7.46 -8.26 0.68
CA THR A 49 6.26 -7.73 1.34
C THR A 49 6.63 -7.07 2.66
N GLU A 50 7.46 -7.70 3.48
CA GLU A 50 7.94 -7.12 4.74
C GLU A 50 8.79 -5.86 4.50
N ARG A 51 9.67 -5.89 3.49
CA ARG A 51 10.46 -4.72 3.08
C ARG A 51 9.56 -3.60 2.59
N ILE A 52 8.59 -3.89 1.72
CA ILE A 52 7.62 -2.88 1.26
C ILE A 52 6.87 -2.33 2.46
N LEU A 53 6.31 -3.15 3.34
CA LEU A 53 5.58 -2.68 4.53
C LEU A 53 6.44 -1.86 5.52
N SER A 54 7.76 -2.07 5.54
CA SER A 54 8.68 -1.34 6.43
C SER A 54 9.34 -0.12 5.79
N GLU A 55 9.59 -0.13 4.48
CA GLU A 55 10.14 0.99 3.71
C GLU A 55 9.07 1.94 3.20
N SER A 56 7.86 1.43 3.01
CA SER A 56 6.74 2.28 2.74
C SER A 56 6.43 2.99 4.05
N ASP A 57 6.82 4.27 4.10
CA ASP A 57 6.31 5.28 5.03
C ASP A 57 4.79 5.45 4.83
N LEU A 58 4.04 4.35 4.75
CA LEU A 58 2.59 4.33 4.70
C LEU A 58 2.14 4.82 6.05
N VAL A 59 1.92 6.13 6.08
CA VAL A 59 1.23 6.78 7.17
C VAL A 59 -0.14 6.11 7.23
N ASP A 60 -0.47 5.52 8.39
CA ASP A 60 -1.77 4.90 8.59
C ASP A 60 -2.86 5.87 8.12
N PHE A 61 -3.57 5.49 7.06
CA PHE A 61 -4.45 6.39 6.33
C PHE A 61 -5.54 6.95 7.25
N ASP A 62 -6.08 6.11 8.13
CA ASP A 62 -7.14 6.49 9.06
C ASP A 62 -6.64 7.53 10.08
N SER A 63 -5.45 7.33 10.66
CA SER A 63 -4.83 8.32 11.55
C SER A 63 -4.52 9.63 10.83
N THR A 64 -4.07 9.57 9.59
CA THR A 64 -3.69 10.74 8.78
C THR A 64 -4.93 11.54 8.39
N GLN A 65 -6.01 10.85 8.01
CA GLN A 65 -7.29 11.48 7.71
C GLN A 65 -7.92 12.12 8.96
N ALA A 66 -7.83 11.47 10.13
CA ALA A 66 -8.29 12.06 11.38
C ALA A 66 -7.50 13.33 11.74
N ALA A 67 -6.17 13.30 11.61
CA ALA A 67 -5.31 14.46 11.84
C ALA A 67 -5.61 15.61 10.87
N PHE A 68 -5.83 15.28 9.59
CA PHE A 68 -6.22 16.25 8.56
C PHE A 68 -7.58 16.90 8.85
N ASN A 69 -8.57 16.12 9.27
CA ASN A 69 -9.90 16.64 9.63
C ASN A 69 -9.88 17.48 10.90
N ALA A 70 -8.95 17.22 11.83
CA ALA A 70 -8.77 18.01 13.05
C ALA A 70 -8.15 19.38 12.81
N ALA A 71 -7.53 19.63 11.65
CA ALA A 71 -6.99 20.93 11.30
C ALA A 71 -8.11 22.00 11.24
N ALA A 72 -7.90 23.10 11.97
CA ALA A 72 -8.94 24.08 12.26
C ALA A 72 -9.25 25.02 11.09
N THR A 73 -8.26 25.29 10.23
CA THR A 73 -8.40 26.23 9.10
C THR A 73 -8.01 25.59 7.77
N ALA A 74 -8.45 26.19 6.65
CA ALA A 74 -8.06 25.76 5.31
C ALA A 74 -6.55 25.93 5.06
N GLU A 75 -5.93 26.92 5.68
CA GLU A 75 -4.49 27.19 5.57
C GLU A 75 -3.67 26.12 6.29
N ASP A 76 -4.13 25.68 7.48
CA ASP A 76 -3.50 24.59 8.23
C ASP A 76 -3.59 23.26 7.47
N LYS A 77 -4.74 23.00 6.82
CA LYS A 77 -4.95 21.83 5.96
C LYS A 77 -4.02 21.83 4.77
N GLU A 78 -3.86 22.96 4.07
CA GLU A 78 -2.95 23.05 2.92
C GLU A 78 -1.49 22.83 3.34
N LYS A 79 -1.08 23.41 4.48
CA LYS A 79 0.26 23.19 5.02
C LYS A 79 0.49 21.72 5.37
N PHE A 80 -0.50 21.07 6.01
CA PHE A 80 -0.45 19.64 6.31
C PHE A 80 -0.31 18.79 5.04
N LEU A 81 -1.08 19.08 3.99
CA LEU A 81 -0.98 18.39 2.71
C LEU A 81 0.37 18.61 2.04
N SER A 82 0.94 19.82 2.12
CA SER A 82 2.27 20.12 1.57
C SER A 82 3.38 19.34 2.27
N ASP A 83 3.30 19.20 3.59
CA ASP A 83 4.27 18.43 4.36
C ASP A 83 4.09 16.91 4.19
N LEU A 84 2.84 16.45 4.08
CA LEU A 84 2.50 15.06 3.79
C LEU A 84 2.96 14.66 2.39
N ALA A 85 2.75 15.51 1.37
CA ALA A 85 3.12 15.23 -0.01
C ALA A 85 4.63 15.02 -0.22
N LYS A 86 5.47 15.55 0.69
CA LYS A 86 6.93 15.30 0.67
C LYS A 86 7.30 13.88 1.10
N LYS A 87 6.47 13.25 1.95
CA LYS A 87 6.70 11.91 2.50
C LYS A 87 5.88 10.86 1.76
N ASP A 88 4.60 11.14 1.60
CA ASP A 88 3.62 10.28 0.93
C ASP A 88 2.75 11.14 -0.02
N PRO A 89 3.20 11.30 -1.28
CA PRO A 89 2.44 12.02 -2.31
C PRO A 89 1.05 11.43 -2.55
N PHE A 90 0.92 10.10 -2.48
CA PHE A 90 -0.32 9.40 -2.80
C PHE A 90 -1.40 9.68 -1.74
N THR A 91 -1.06 9.55 -0.46
CA THR A 91 -2.01 9.85 0.63
C THR A 91 -2.40 11.32 0.64
N ALA A 92 -1.47 12.24 0.35
CA ALA A 92 -1.78 13.66 0.24
C ALA A 92 -2.79 13.96 -0.88
N ASP A 93 -2.63 13.33 -2.05
CA ASP A 93 -3.55 13.53 -3.18
C ASP A 93 -4.95 12.97 -2.90
N ILE A 94 -5.06 11.81 -2.24
CA ILE A 94 -6.36 11.26 -1.82
C ILE A 94 -7.09 12.22 -0.87
N LEU A 95 -6.39 12.75 0.15
CA LEU A 95 -7.00 13.66 1.11
C LEU A 95 -7.43 14.98 0.47
N ARG A 96 -6.63 15.50 -0.48
CA ARG A 96 -6.97 16.71 -1.24
C ARG A 96 -8.24 16.52 -2.07
N GLU A 97 -8.33 15.44 -2.86
CA GLU A 97 -9.53 15.16 -3.66
C GLU A 97 -10.77 14.94 -2.76
N GLY A 98 -10.59 14.29 -1.60
CA GLY A 98 -11.66 14.11 -0.62
C GLY A 98 -12.21 15.44 -0.08
N GLU A 99 -11.34 16.40 0.24
CA GLU A 99 -11.76 17.73 0.69
C GLU A 99 -12.47 18.51 -0.43
N GLU A 100 -11.93 18.47 -1.66
CA GLU A 100 -12.57 19.13 -2.80
C GLU A 100 -13.94 18.53 -3.10
N HIS A 101 -14.07 17.21 -3.05
CA HIS A 101 -15.34 16.54 -3.24
C HIS A 101 -16.37 16.98 -2.19
N ALA A 102 -15.98 17.04 -0.92
CA ALA A 102 -16.83 17.53 0.15
C ALA A 102 -17.26 18.99 -0.07
N ARG A 103 -16.35 19.87 -0.52
CA ARG A 103 -16.67 21.26 -0.89
C ARG A 103 -17.66 21.34 -2.04
N ARG A 104 -17.48 20.53 -3.09
CA ARG A 104 -18.42 20.46 -4.24
C ARG A 104 -19.81 20.02 -3.78
N LEU A 105 -19.90 19.00 -2.92
CA LEU A 105 -21.17 18.55 -2.36
C LEU A 105 -21.84 19.62 -1.50
N ALA A 106 -21.08 20.31 -0.65
CA ALA A 106 -21.59 21.41 0.17
C ALA A 106 -22.14 22.55 -0.70
N ALA A 107 -21.48 22.91 -1.80
CA ALA A 107 -21.96 23.93 -2.73
C ALA A 107 -23.26 23.51 -3.45
N ILE A 108 -23.36 22.25 -3.88
CA ILE A 108 -24.61 21.71 -4.47
C ILE A 108 -25.76 21.74 -3.45
N LEU A 109 -25.50 21.31 -2.21
CA LEU A 109 -26.49 21.31 -1.13
C LEU A 109 -26.90 22.73 -0.74
N GLY A 110 -25.96 23.67 -0.64
CA GLY A 110 -26.26 25.07 -0.34
C GLY A 110 -27.12 25.74 -1.41
N ARG A 111 -26.87 25.45 -2.70
CA ARG A 111 -27.75 25.86 -3.80
C ARG A 111 -29.14 25.26 -3.68
N ARG A 112 -29.25 23.97 -3.36
CA ARG A 112 -30.55 23.30 -3.16
C ARG A 112 -31.32 23.85 -1.95
N MET A 113 -30.63 24.27 -0.90
CA MET A 113 -31.21 24.79 0.33
C MET A 113 -31.49 26.30 0.28
N GLY A 114 -31.18 26.99 -0.83
CA GLY A 114 -31.39 28.44 -0.99
C GLY A 114 -30.42 29.31 -0.18
N TYR A 115 -29.31 28.75 0.31
CA TYR A 115 -28.27 29.51 1.02
C TYR A 115 -27.21 30.11 0.10
N LEU A 116 -27.15 29.64 -1.15
CA LEU A 116 -26.20 30.05 -2.20
C LEU A 116 -26.95 30.48 -3.46
N ASP A 117 -28.03 31.24 -3.30
CA ASP A 117 -28.60 31.99 -4.41
C ASP A 117 -27.75 33.25 -4.62
N ASP A 118 -26.93 33.24 -5.68
CA ASP A 118 -26.48 34.48 -6.28
C ASP A 118 -27.73 35.16 -6.89
N GLU A 119 -28.30 36.10 -6.16
CA GLU A 119 -29.14 37.12 -6.81
C GLU A 119 -28.28 37.84 -7.87
N LYS A 120 -28.64 37.60 -9.14
CA LYS A 120 -28.43 38.43 -10.36
C LYS A 120 -27.06 39.05 -10.63
#